data_AF-A0A520B7Q0-F1
#
_entry.id   AF-A0A520B7Q0-F1
#
_cell.length_a   1.000
_cell.length_b   1.000
_cell.length_c   1.000
_cell.angle_alpha   90.00
_cell.angle_beta   90.00
_cell.angle_gamma   90.00
#
_symmetry.space_group_name_H-M   'P 1'
#
loop_
_entity.id
_entity.type
_entity.pdbx_description
1 polymer ?
#
loop_
_entity_poly.entity_id
_entity_poly.type
_entity_poly.pdbx_seq_one_letter_code
_entity_poly.pdbx_strand_id
1 'polypeptide(L)'
;LFAGKVRAFVSLGGNLVRAVPDQKRMEEAWAKQDLTVMISTKLNRSHLFPGKQAYILPCLGRFERDEQASGNQSVTTEDSFSMINASIGHAEPVSDAVKSELAIVTGIAKVAVDPSAALKWDEWTADYSLVRDLIEHTYPDDFRDYNARMYEAGGFYRGNGAHERVWKTPDGKAVFTTPGQLNSLGFQDAPGRYRLITMRSNDQFNTTIYGYSDRLRGLEGSRDILLMSPEDIAEAGFIDGQTVTLVTDVDDGQDRRLGGLTLTAYKLPRGTIASYYPECNVLVPIGHHDQLSKTPASKSVPVRVEAEA
;
A
#
# COMPACT_ATOMS: atom_id res chain seq x y z
N LEU A 1 -9.89 0.59 -14.20
CA LEU A 1 -8.87 1.29 -15.02
C LEU A 1 -8.73 0.68 -16.41
N PHE A 2 -8.25 -0.57 -16.55
CA PHE A 2 -8.00 -1.20 -17.87
C PHE A 2 -9.21 -1.24 -18.82
N ALA A 3 -10.41 -1.46 -18.29
CA ALA A 3 -11.64 -1.45 -19.07
C ALA A 3 -12.15 -0.03 -19.45
N GLY A 4 -11.40 1.04 -19.16
CA GLY A 4 -11.78 2.43 -19.46
C GLY A 4 -12.97 2.99 -18.66
N LYS A 5 -13.53 2.22 -17.72
CA LYS A 5 -14.71 2.63 -16.92
C LYS A 5 -14.41 3.70 -15.87
N VAL A 6 -13.17 3.76 -15.37
CA VAL A 6 -12.73 4.77 -14.40
C VAL A 6 -12.06 5.89 -15.20
N ARG A 7 -12.65 7.09 -15.14
CA ARG A 7 -12.22 8.25 -15.94
C ARG A 7 -11.50 9.32 -15.11
N ALA A 8 -11.66 9.32 -13.79
CA ALA A 8 -11.02 10.26 -12.89
C ALA A 8 -10.52 9.54 -11.62
N PHE A 9 -9.39 9.99 -11.08
CA PHE A 9 -8.83 9.49 -9.84
C PHE A 9 -8.39 10.64 -8.93
N VAL A 10 -8.73 10.56 -7.64
CA VAL A 10 -8.26 11.48 -6.60
C VAL A 10 -7.53 10.64 -5.56
N SER A 11 -6.22 10.84 -5.43
CA SER A 11 -5.36 10.15 -4.48
C SER A 11 -5.06 11.05 -3.30
N LEU A 12 -5.45 10.63 -2.10
CA LEU A 12 -5.01 11.25 -0.84
C LEU A 12 -3.80 10.48 -0.34
N GLY A 13 -2.62 11.07 -0.57
CA GLY A 13 -1.35 10.41 -0.35
C GLY A 13 -1.11 9.19 -1.25
N GLY A 14 -0.04 8.46 -0.93
CA GLY A 14 0.28 7.18 -1.57
C GLY A 14 1.07 7.29 -2.87
N ASN A 15 1.76 6.19 -3.18
CA ASN A 15 2.48 5.99 -4.45
C ASN A 15 1.82 4.81 -5.20
N LEU A 16 0.52 4.95 -5.43
CA LEU A 16 -0.35 3.84 -5.80
C LEU A 16 0.07 3.15 -7.11
N VAL A 17 0.41 3.92 -8.14
CA VAL A 17 0.81 3.39 -9.46
C VAL A 17 2.03 2.47 -9.34
N ARG A 18 2.97 2.80 -8.44
CA ARG A 18 4.13 1.95 -8.15
C ARG A 18 3.78 0.77 -7.25
N ALA A 19 2.75 0.89 -6.42
CA ALA A 19 2.44 -0.08 -5.39
C ALA A 19 1.64 -1.30 -5.89
N VAL A 20 0.92 -1.15 -7.00
CA VAL A 20 -0.03 -2.15 -7.52
C VAL A 20 0.60 -3.13 -8.53
N PRO A 21 -0.03 -4.32 -8.73
CA PRO A 21 0.36 -5.31 -9.75
C PRO A 21 0.31 -4.78 -11.18
N ASP A 22 0.84 -5.58 -12.11
CA ASP A 22 0.74 -5.32 -13.56
C ASP A 22 1.30 -3.94 -13.95
N GLN A 23 2.43 -3.57 -13.32
CA GLN A 23 2.89 -2.18 -13.25
C GLN A 23 2.96 -1.48 -14.63
N LYS A 24 3.54 -2.10 -15.65
CA LYS A 24 3.65 -1.49 -16.98
C LYS A 24 2.28 -1.17 -17.58
N ARG A 25 1.34 -2.12 -17.52
CA ARG A 25 -0.03 -1.93 -17.99
C ARG A 25 -0.74 -0.86 -17.16
N MET A 26 -0.51 -0.86 -15.84
CA MET A 26 -1.05 0.15 -14.93
C MET A 26 -0.58 1.55 -15.31
N GLU A 27 0.72 1.75 -15.53
CA GLU A 27 1.32 3.01 -15.96
C GLU A 27 0.68 3.53 -17.26
N GLU A 28 0.47 2.66 -18.25
CA GLU A 28 -0.20 2.99 -19.52
C GLU A 28 -1.69 3.33 -19.36
N ALA A 29 -2.40 2.57 -18.53
CA ALA A 29 -3.84 2.77 -18.35
C ALA A 29 -4.16 3.94 -17.43
N TRP A 30 -3.28 4.25 -16.48
CA TRP A 30 -3.41 5.35 -15.55
C TRP A 30 -3.35 6.69 -16.27
N ALA A 31 -2.39 6.83 -17.20
CA ALA A 31 -2.23 8.04 -18.01
C ALA A 31 -3.39 8.30 -18.99
N LYS A 32 -4.23 7.29 -19.29
CA LYS A 32 -5.40 7.43 -20.19
C LYS A 32 -6.62 8.06 -19.51
N GLN A 33 -6.61 8.20 -18.18
CA GLN A 33 -7.69 8.82 -17.43
C GLN A 33 -7.86 10.29 -17.83
N ASP A 34 -9.08 10.81 -17.75
CA ASP A 34 -9.34 12.21 -18.06
C ASP A 34 -8.82 13.14 -16.97
N LEU A 35 -8.85 12.71 -15.71
CA LEU A 35 -8.40 13.49 -14.56
C LEU A 35 -7.61 12.64 -13.56
N THR A 36 -6.46 13.13 -13.13
CA THR A 36 -5.71 12.59 -11.99
C THR A 36 -5.36 13.71 -11.03
N VAL A 37 -5.83 13.63 -9.80
CA VAL A 37 -5.51 14.57 -8.71
C VAL A 37 -4.70 13.83 -7.66
N MET A 38 -3.50 14.32 -7.37
CA MET A 38 -2.59 13.74 -6.40
C MET A 38 -2.39 14.73 -5.24
N ILE A 39 -2.98 14.44 -4.09
CA ILE A 39 -2.76 15.17 -2.85
C ILE A 39 -1.53 14.55 -2.19
N SER A 40 -0.46 15.32 -2.01
CA SER A 40 0.85 14.75 -1.66
C SER A 40 1.74 15.69 -0.87
N THR A 41 2.41 15.14 0.13
CA THR A 41 3.46 15.81 0.92
C THR A 41 4.81 15.83 0.19
N LYS A 42 5.02 14.91 -0.76
CA LYS A 42 6.23 14.83 -1.58
C LYS A 42 5.94 14.18 -2.93
N LEU A 43 6.76 14.52 -3.92
CA LEU A 43 6.72 13.85 -5.23
C LEU A 43 7.09 12.37 -5.09
N ASN A 44 6.47 11.56 -5.93
CA ASN A 44 6.64 10.11 -6.01
C ASN A 44 6.37 9.62 -7.44
N ARG A 45 6.63 8.33 -7.72
CA ARG A 45 6.56 7.78 -9.07
C ARG A 45 5.19 7.94 -9.74
N SER A 46 4.11 7.95 -8.97
CA SER A 46 2.76 8.11 -9.54
C SER A 46 2.57 9.47 -10.24
N HIS A 47 3.35 10.49 -9.87
CA HIS A 47 3.32 11.81 -10.49
C HIS A 47 3.93 11.86 -11.89
N LEU A 48 4.71 10.84 -12.27
CA LEU A 48 5.32 10.74 -13.61
C LEU A 48 4.33 10.24 -14.66
N PHE A 49 3.13 9.86 -14.26
CA PHE A 49 2.07 9.34 -15.13
C PHE A 49 0.83 10.23 -15.00
N PRO A 50 0.85 11.47 -15.53
CA PRO A 50 -0.32 12.34 -15.49
C PRO A 50 -1.45 11.78 -16.36
N GLY A 51 -2.70 11.93 -15.91
CA GLY A 51 -3.86 11.83 -16.79
C GLY A 51 -3.93 13.00 -17.78
N LYS A 52 -4.97 13.06 -18.61
CA LYS A 52 -5.16 14.16 -19.59
C LYS A 52 -5.20 15.53 -18.92
N GLN A 53 -5.85 15.62 -17.77
CA GLN A 53 -5.73 16.72 -16.82
C GLN A 53 -5.12 16.18 -15.53
N ALA A 54 -4.09 16.85 -15.03
CA ALA A 54 -3.38 16.41 -13.85
C ALA A 54 -3.15 17.58 -12.89
N TYR A 55 -3.47 17.36 -11.62
CA TYR A 55 -3.23 18.31 -10.55
C TYR A 55 -2.43 17.64 -9.44
N ILE A 56 -1.41 18.35 -8.96
CA ILE A 56 -0.74 18.01 -7.70
C ILE A 56 -1.19 19.05 -6.70
N LEU A 57 -1.76 18.60 -5.59
CA LEU A 57 -2.19 19.45 -4.49
C LEU A 57 -1.24 19.19 -3.30
N PRO A 58 -0.22 20.03 -3.11
CA PRO A 58 0.67 19.91 -1.96
C PRO A 58 -0.14 20.00 -0.66
N CYS A 59 0.08 19.05 0.25
CA CYS A 59 -0.57 19.03 1.55
C CYS A 59 0.44 19.01 2.70
N LEU A 60 -0.03 19.45 3.87
CA LEU A 60 0.72 19.35 5.11
C LEU A 60 1.04 17.89 5.44
N GLY A 61 2.30 17.64 5.78
CA GLY A 61 2.74 16.43 6.44
C GLY A 61 2.28 16.39 7.89
N ARG A 62 2.09 15.18 8.41
CA ARG A 62 1.64 14.93 9.80
C ARG A 62 2.49 15.60 10.89
N PHE A 63 3.73 15.97 10.58
CA PHE A 63 4.66 16.60 11.52
C PHE A 63 4.66 18.13 11.43
N GLU A 64 3.96 18.73 10.46
CA GLU A 64 3.85 20.18 10.26
C GLU A 64 2.63 20.72 11.03
N ARG A 65 2.75 21.93 11.57
CA ARG A 65 1.66 22.62 12.29
C ARG A 65 0.54 22.97 11.30
N ASP A 66 -0.70 22.85 11.77
CA ASP A 66 -1.88 23.36 11.07
C ASP A 66 -2.61 24.32 12.02
N GLU A 67 -2.22 25.59 11.97
CA GLU A 67 -2.80 26.63 12.83
C GLU A 67 -4.18 27.04 12.30
N GLN A 68 -5.22 26.76 13.08
CA GLN A 68 -6.60 27.18 12.82
C GLN A 68 -7.08 28.14 13.91
N ALA A 69 -8.30 28.65 13.80
CA ALA A 69 -8.86 29.56 14.80
C ALA A 69 -8.94 28.95 16.22
N SER A 70 -9.09 27.62 16.32
CA SER A 70 -9.05 26.87 17.58
C SER A 70 -7.64 26.49 18.05
N GLY A 71 -6.60 26.91 17.30
CA GLY A 71 -5.19 26.62 17.56
C GLY A 71 -4.59 25.56 16.63
N ASN A 72 -3.41 25.05 16.97
CA ASN A 72 -2.74 24.00 16.21
C ASN A 72 -3.54 22.69 16.27
N GLN A 73 -3.93 22.19 15.11
CA GLN A 73 -4.78 21.01 15.00
C GLN A 73 -4.00 19.70 15.20
N SER A 74 -4.72 18.67 15.63
CA SER A 74 -4.18 17.32 15.82
C SER A 74 -4.94 16.32 14.95
N VAL A 75 -4.22 15.46 14.25
CA VAL A 75 -4.79 14.25 13.62
C VAL A 75 -4.70 13.09 14.59
N THR A 76 -5.47 12.02 14.36
CA THR A 76 -5.44 10.81 15.20
C THR A 76 -5.01 9.60 14.39
N THR A 77 -4.29 8.67 15.02
CA THR A 77 -3.92 7.39 14.39
C THR A 77 -4.23 6.20 15.24
N GLU A 78 -4.67 5.11 14.60
CA GLU A 78 -4.83 3.79 15.18
C GLU A 78 -3.59 2.94 14.87
N ASP A 79 -2.97 2.35 15.89
CA ASP A 79 -1.84 1.44 15.73
C ASP A 79 -2.26 -0.04 15.57
N SER A 80 -1.29 -0.93 15.39
CA SER A 80 -1.54 -2.38 15.22
C SER A 80 -2.16 -3.07 16.43
N PHE A 81 -2.21 -2.41 17.59
CA PHE A 81 -2.82 -2.90 18.82
C PHE A 81 -4.19 -2.26 19.09
N SER A 82 -4.75 -1.55 18.10
CA SER A 82 -6.01 -0.83 18.20
C SER A 82 -5.97 0.32 19.22
N MET A 83 -4.79 0.91 19.43
CA MET A 83 -4.65 2.12 20.24
C MET A 83 -4.77 3.36 19.37
N ILE A 84 -5.68 4.27 19.75
CA ILE A 84 -5.93 5.54 19.07
C ILE A 84 -5.28 6.67 19.87
N ASN A 85 -4.34 7.37 19.24
CA ASN A 85 -3.60 8.49 19.86
C ASN A 85 -3.58 9.73 18.99
N ALA A 86 -3.42 10.89 19.64
CA ALA A 86 -3.20 12.17 19.01
C ALA A 86 -1.80 12.24 18.35
N SER A 87 -1.76 12.90 17.20
CA SER A 87 -0.54 13.33 16.56
C SER A 87 -0.57 14.83 16.34
N ILE A 88 0.41 15.51 16.93
CA ILE A 88 0.52 16.96 16.88
C ILE A 88 1.72 17.30 16.00
N GLY A 89 1.48 18.11 14.96
CA GLY A 89 2.54 18.66 14.15
C GLY A 89 3.26 19.78 14.90
N HIS A 90 4.59 19.85 14.79
CA HIS A 90 5.41 20.83 15.49
C HIS A 90 6.36 21.60 14.57
N ALA A 91 6.64 21.09 13.36
CA ALA A 91 7.45 21.76 12.37
C ALA A 91 6.67 22.89 11.69
N GLU A 92 7.39 23.89 11.20
CA GLU A 92 6.80 24.92 10.34
C GLU A 92 6.39 24.31 9.00
N PRO A 93 5.22 24.69 8.45
CA PRO A 93 4.83 24.31 7.10
C PRO A 93 5.90 24.66 6.07
N VAL A 94 6.06 23.82 5.05
CA VAL A 94 6.99 24.06 3.94
C VAL A 94 6.66 25.33 3.13
N SER A 95 5.41 25.81 3.19
CA SER A 95 4.96 27.04 2.55
C SER A 95 3.57 27.45 3.05
N ASP A 96 3.27 28.75 3.09
CA ASP A 96 1.92 29.27 3.40
C ASP A 96 0.84 28.86 2.38
N ALA A 97 1.24 28.33 1.22
CA ALA A 97 0.33 27.88 0.18
C ALA A 97 -0.17 26.44 0.36
N VAL A 98 0.47 25.64 1.21
CA VAL A 98 0.03 24.26 1.44
C VAL A 98 -1.18 24.23 2.36
N LYS A 99 -2.06 23.25 2.15
CA LYS A 99 -3.28 23.07 2.94
C LYS A 99 -3.25 21.73 3.64
N SER A 100 -3.99 21.60 4.73
CA SER A 100 -4.23 20.28 5.32
C SER A 100 -5.03 19.39 4.37
N GLU A 101 -4.91 18.08 4.55
CA GLU A 101 -5.73 17.10 3.80
C GLU A 101 -7.22 17.36 4.03
N LEU A 102 -7.62 17.72 5.26
CA LEU A 102 -9.00 18.08 5.59
C LEU A 102 -9.46 19.31 4.81
N ALA A 103 -8.67 20.39 4.79
CA ALA A 103 -9.01 21.61 4.05
C ALA A 103 -9.14 21.37 2.54
N ILE A 104 -8.32 20.48 1.97
CA ILE A 104 -8.42 20.10 0.55
C ILE A 104 -9.71 19.32 0.28
N VAL A 105 -9.99 18.28 1.07
CA VAL A 105 -11.17 17.42 0.88
C VAL A 105 -12.47 18.20 1.09
N THR A 106 -12.56 18.99 2.17
CA THR A 106 -13.72 19.86 2.46
C THR A 106 -13.90 20.94 1.39
N GLY A 107 -12.80 21.53 0.91
CA GLY A 107 -12.84 22.52 -0.18
C GLY A 107 -13.41 21.95 -1.49
N ILE A 108 -13.01 20.72 -1.85
CA ILE A 108 -13.58 20.00 -3.01
C ILE A 108 -15.06 19.70 -2.76
N ALA A 109 -15.41 19.16 -1.59
CA ALA A 109 -16.78 18.76 -1.26
C ALA A 109 -17.75 19.94 -1.28
N LYS A 110 -17.35 21.11 -0.78
CA LYS A 110 -18.15 22.33 -0.75
C LYS A 110 -18.59 22.81 -2.14
N VAL A 111 -17.79 22.52 -3.17
CA VAL A 111 -18.09 22.87 -4.57
C VAL A 111 -18.84 21.73 -5.28
N ALA A 112 -18.51 20.48 -4.95
CA ALA A 112 -19.01 19.31 -5.65
C ALA A 112 -20.37 18.79 -5.16
N VAL A 113 -20.78 19.16 -3.94
CA VAL A 113 -22.01 18.69 -3.29
C VAL A 113 -22.98 19.86 -3.10
N ASP A 114 -24.26 19.61 -3.32
CA ASP A 114 -25.31 20.61 -3.11
C ASP A 114 -25.24 21.16 -1.67
N PRO A 115 -25.32 22.50 -1.48
CA PRO A 115 -25.29 23.10 -0.17
C PRO A 115 -26.42 22.56 0.74
N SER A 116 -26.08 22.28 1.99
CA SER A 116 -27.05 21.84 3.01
C SER A 116 -26.68 22.43 4.36
N ALA A 117 -27.70 22.79 5.15
CA ALA A 117 -27.50 23.32 6.50
C ALA A 117 -26.80 22.30 7.43
N ALA A 118 -26.87 21.00 7.11
CA ALA A 118 -26.21 19.93 7.84
C ALA A 118 -24.72 19.77 7.49
N LEU A 119 -24.27 20.32 6.37
CA LEU A 119 -22.90 20.18 5.88
C LEU A 119 -22.06 21.38 6.33
N LYS A 120 -21.39 21.24 7.48
CA LYS A 120 -20.64 22.31 8.14
C LYS A 120 -19.16 22.32 7.73
N TRP A 121 -18.90 22.30 6.42
CA TRP A 121 -17.55 22.13 5.87
C TRP A 121 -16.52 23.10 6.48
N ASP A 122 -16.83 24.40 6.53
CA ASP A 122 -15.89 25.41 7.05
C ASP A 122 -15.64 25.25 8.56
N GLU A 123 -16.66 24.85 9.32
CA GLU A 123 -16.53 24.61 10.77
C GLU A 123 -15.64 23.39 11.03
N TRP A 124 -15.85 22.29 10.28
CA TRP A 124 -15.02 21.08 10.37
C TRP A 124 -13.57 21.33 9.98
N THR A 125 -13.32 22.16 8.98
CA THR A 125 -11.96 22.55 8.59
C THR A 125 -11.27 23.39 9.66
N ALA A 126 -12.02 24.28 10.33
CA ALA A 126 -11.50 25.18 11.35
C ALA A 126 -11.27 24.49 12.71
N ASP A 127 -11.95 23.37 12.98
CA ASP A 127 -11.81 22.61 14.23
C ASP A 127 -11.99 21.10 14.01
N TYR A 128 -10.88 20.37 14.12
CA TYR A 128 -10.84 18.93 13.88
C TYR A 128 -11.55 18.14 15.00
N SER A 129 -11.77 18.76 16.16
CA SER A 129 -12.53 18.12 17.24
C SER A 129 -13.97 17.84 16.83
N LEU A 130 -14.56 18.70 16.00
CA LEU A 130 -15.92 18.53 15.49
C LEU A 130 -16.04 17.33 14.54
N VAL A 131 -15.00 17.04 13.76
CA VAL A 131 -14.95 15.82 12.93
C VAL A 131 -14.91 14.58 13.82
N ARG A 132 -14.15 14.63 14.92
CA ARG A 132 -14.09 13.53 15.89
C ARG A 132 -15.39 13.37 16.66
N ASP A 133 -16.10 14.45 16.98
CA ASP A 133 -17.45 14.37 17.57
C ASP A 133 -18.44 13.66 16.63
N LEU A 134 -18.31 13.87 15.31
CA LEU A 134 -19.11 13.13 14.33
C LEU A 134 -18.71 11.65 14.24
N ILE A 135 -17.42 11.33 14.35
CA ILE A 135 -16.95 9.94 14.41
C ILE A 135 -17.51 9.26 15.67
N GLU A 136 -17.42 9.92 16.82
CA GLU A 136 -17.98 9.45 18.08
C GLU A 136 -19.50 9.28 18.00
N HIS A 137 -20.22 10.25 17.44
CA HIS A 137 -21.65 10.13 17.23
C HIS A 137 -22.03 8.92 16.36
N THR A 138 -21.22 8.61 15.35
CA THR A 138 -21.45 7.47 14.45
C THR A 138 -21.10 6.13 15.11
N TYR A 139 -20.06 6.13 15.95
CA TYR A 139 -19.51 4.93 16.59
C TYR A 139 -19.27 5.16 18.09
N PRO A 140 -20.34 5.37 18.88
CA PRO A 140 -20.21 5.86 20.25
C PRO A 140 -19.54 4.86 21.18
N ASP A 141 -19.70 3.56 20.94
CA ASP A 141 -19.06 2.52 21.75
C ASP A 141 -17.56 2.43 21.50
N ASP A 142 -17.14 2.55 20.23
CA ASP A 142 -15.74 2.45 19.81
C ASP A 142 -14.94 3.72 20.17
N PHE A 143 -15.59 4.89 20.11
CA PHE A 143 -14.93 6.20 20.19
C PHE A 143 -15.46 7.11 21.31
N ARG A 144 -16.15 6.58 22.33
CA ARG A 144 -16.64 7.36 23.48
C ARG A 144 -15.58 8.30 24.04
N ASP A 145 -15.95 9.55 24.31
CA ASP A 145 -15.08 10.61 24.84
C ASP A 145 -13.81 10.83 23.97
N TYR A 146 -13.95 10.79 22.64
CA TYR A 146 -12.82 10.72 21.70
C TYR A 146 -11.80 11.85 21.95
N ASN A 147 -12.28 13.09 21.92
CA ASN A 147 -11.44 14.28 22.08
C ASN A 147 -10.71 14.31 23.44
N ALA A 148 -11.31 13.77 24.50
CA ALA A 148 -10.67 13.71 25.81
C ALA A 148 -9.60 12.62 25.88
N ARG A 149 -9.91 11.42 25.35
CA ARG A 149 -9.09 10.22 25.52
C ARG A 149 -7.89 10.13 24.59
N MET A 150 -7.93 10.77 23.42
CA MET A 150 -6.82 10.71 22.44
C MET A 150 -5.49 11.28 22.96
N TYR A 151 -5.53 12.11 24.00
CA TYR A 151 -4.35 12.72 24.65
C TYR A 151 -3.88 11.96 25.90
N GLU A 152 -4.58 10.90 26.30
CA GLU A 152 -4.09 10.01 27.36
C GLU A 152 -2.75 9.39 26.96
N ALA A 153 -1.90 9.06 27.92
CA ALA A 153 -0.60 8.47 27.63
C ALA A 153 -0.78 7.10 26.93
N GLY A 154 -0.31 6.99 25.68
CA GLY A 154 -0.54 5.82 24.82
C GLY A 154 -1.86 5.85 24.04
N GLY A 155 -2.68 6.90 24.21
CA GLY A 155 -4.00 7.01 23.63
C GLY A 155 -5.00 6.07 24.29
N PHE A 156 -6.09 5.76 23.58
CA PHE A 156 -7.12 4.88 24.10
C PHE A 156 -7.31 3.64 23.24
N TYR A 157 -7.64 2.54 23.90
CA TYR A 157 -7.95 1.29 23.23
C TYR A 157 -9.35 1.33 22.63
N ARG A 158 -9.45 1.07 21.33
CA ARG A 158 -10.72 0.96 20.60
C ARG A 158 -11.48 -0.33 20.93
N GLY A 159 -10.76 -1.38 21.29
CA GLY A 159 -11.34 -2.70 21.54
C GLY A 159 -10.98 -3.74 20.48
N ASN A 160 -10.98 -5.01 20.90
CA ASN A 160 -10.89 -6.16 20.01
C ASN A 160 -11.79 -7.26 20.54
N GLY A 161 -12.99 -7.40 19.97
CA GLY A 161 -13.97 -8.39 20.42
C GLY A 161 -13.42 -9.82 20.40
N ALA A 162 -12.53 -10.17 19.47
CA ALA A 162 -11.93 -11.50 19.43
C ALA A 162 -11.00 -11.78 20.63
N HIS A 163 -10.29 -10.75 21.13
CA HIS A 163 -9.50 -10.84 22.36
C HIS A 163 -10.38 -11.14 23.58
N GLU A 164 -11.60 -10.57 23.60
CA GLU A 164 -12.60 -10.77 24.66
C GLU A 164 -13.52 -11.98 24.40
N ARG A 165 -13.29 -12.73 23.32
CA ARG A 165 -14.13 -13.86 22.87
C ARG A 165 -15.58 -13.47 22.58
N VAL A 166 -15.81 -12.23 22.20
CA VAL A 166 -17.09 -11.71 21.70
C VAL A 166 -17.13 -11.91 20.18
N TRP A 167 -17.93 -12.89 19.74
CA TRP A 167 -18.04 -13.26 18.32
C TRP A 167 -19.29 -12.64 17.69
N LYS A 168 -19.11 -11.76 16.70
CA LYS A 168 -20.20 -11.16 15.92
C LYS A 168 -20.72 -12.12 14.84
N THR A 169 -21.04 -13.35 15.23
CA THR A 169 -21.61 -14.40 14.38
C THR A 169 -23.07 -14.66 14.80
N PRO A 170 -23.93 -15.23 13.94
CA PRO A 170 -25.34 -15.48 14.30
C PRO A 170 -25.51 -16.27 15.60
N ASP A 171 -24.61 -17.22 15.88
CA ASP A 171 -24.65 -18.07 17.08
C ASP A 171 -23.85 -17.53 18.27
N GLY A 172 -23.20 -16.36 18.13
CA GLY A 172 -22.36 -15.76 19.17
C GLY A 172 -21.09 -16.56 19.50
N LYS A 173 -20.64 -17.44 18.60
CA LYS A 173 -19.51 -18.36 18.79
C LYS A 173 -18.46 -18.23 17.67
N ALA A 174 -17.23 -18.66 17.97
CA ALA A 174 -16.19 -18.83 16.96
C ALA A 174 -16.64 -19.87 15.93
N VAL A 175 -16.48 -19.54 14.64
CA VAL A 175 -16.81 -20.44 13.54
C VAL A 175 -15.54 -21.12 13.07
N PHE A 176 -15.49 -22.43 13.23
CA PHE A 176 -14.40 -23.25 12.72
C PHE A 176 -14.74 -23.72 11.31
N THR A 177 -13.80 -23.53 10.39
CA THR A 177 -13.91 -24.02 9.01
C THR A 177 -12.71 -24.88 8.69
N THR A 178 -12.88 -25.83 7.77
CA THR A 178 -11.77 -26.63 7.23
C THR A 178 -11.32 -26.02 5.91
N PRO A 179 -10.03 -25.68 5.75
CA PRO A 179 -9.54 -25.20 4.47
C PRO A 179 -9.66 -26.33 3.44
N GLY A 180 -10.12 -26.00 2.23
CA GLY A 180 -10.26 -26.98 1.14
C GLY A 180 -8.94 -27.49 0.56
N GLN A 181 -7.81 -26.87 0.94
CA GLN A 181 -6.47 -27.20 0.47
C GLN A 181 -5.40 -26.75 1.48
N LEU A 182 -4.20 -27.34 1.40
CA LEU A 182 -3.10 -27.09 2.35
C LEU A 182 -2.30 -25.81 2.07
N ASN A 183 -2.42 -25.23 0.89
CA ASN A 183 -1.72 -24.01 0.50
C ASN A 183 -2.64 -23.07 -0.26
N SER A 184 -2.21 -21.82 -0.46
CA SER A 184 -2.97 -20.78 -1.17
C SER A 184 -2.27 -20.33 -2.45
N LEU A 185 -1.54 -21.22 -3.13
CA LEU A 185 -0.70 -20.86 -4.28
C LEU A 185 -1.55 -20.40 -5.49
N GLY A 186 -2.68 -21.06 -5.74
CA GLY A 186 -3.56 -20.75 -6.88
C GLY A 186 -3.06 -21.31 -8.22
N PHE A 187 -1.99 -22.10 -8.24
CA PHE A 187 -1.44 -22.78 -9.41
C PHE A 187 -0.75 -24.09 -9.01
N GLN A 188 -0.57 -24.98 -9.99
CA GLN A 188 0.14 -26.25 -9.82
C GLN A 188 1.63 -26.11 -10.11
N ASP A 189 2.42 -27.02 -9.54
CA ASP A 189 3.82 -27.19 -9.92
C ASP A 189 3.95 -27.58 -11.40
N ALA A 190 5.00 -27.08 -12.03
CA ALA A 190 5.37 -27.41 -13.40
C ALA A 190 6.90 -27.36 -13.56
N PRO A 191 7.50 -28.15 -14.47
CA PRO A 191 8.93 -28.06 -14.74
C PRO A 191 9.36 -26.63 -15.07
N GLY A 192 10.40 -26.14 -14.38
CA GLY A 192 10.93 -24.77 -14.55
C GLY A 192 10.09 -23.65 -13.93
N ARG A 193 8.95 -23.97 -13.28
CA ARG A 193 8.12 -22.99 -12.56
C ARG A 193 8.59 -22.85 -11.12
N TYR A 194 8.82 -21.61 -10.71
CA TYR A 194 9.16 -21.22 -9.35
C TYR A 194 8.07 -20.37 -8.70
N ARG A 195 8.06 -20.37 -7.38
CA ARG A 195 7.21 -19.51 -6.55
C ARG A 195 8.01 -18.28 -6.15
N LEU A 196 7.74 -17.14 -6.78
CA LEU A 196 8.35 -15.88 -6.38
C LEU A 196 7.63 -15.32 -5.15
N ILE A 197 8.41 -15.03 -4.11
CA ILE A 197 8.01 -14.16 -3.01
C ILE A 197 8.62 -12.78 -3.20
N THR A 198 7.80 -11.75 -3.02
CA THR A 198 8.30 -10.37 -2.97
C THR A 198 8.64 -9.99 -1.53
N MET A 199 9.68 -9.20 -1.32
CA MET A 199 10.09 -8.76 0.02
C MET A 199 10.47 -7.29 0.08
N ARG A 200 10.65 -6.80 1.30
CA ARG A 200 11.17 -5.47 1.58
C ARG A 200 12.44 -5.61 2.40
N SER A 201 13.35 -4.66 2.25
CA SER A 201 14.55 -4.54 3.09
C SER A 201 14.24 -3.77 4.37
N ASN A 202 15.19 -3.74 5.31
CA ASN A 202 15.11 -2.90 6.52
C ASN A 202 15.06 -1.40 6.20
N ASP A 203 15.78 -0.95 5.17
CA ASP A 203 15.85 0.47 4.77
C ASP A 203 14.77 0.84 3.75
N GLN A 204 13.56 0.35 4.01
CA GLN A 204 12.42 0.55 3.13
C GLN A 204 11.13 0.63 3.92
N PHE A 205 10.27 1.55 3.52
CA PHE A 205 8.88 1.57 3.98
C PHE A 205 7.95 1.59 2.77
N ASN A 206 7.16 0.53 2.61
CA ASN A 206 6.30 0.34 1.44
C ASN A 206 7.08 0.52 0.13
N THR A 207 6.71 1.49 -0.72
CA THR A 207 7.39 1.77 -1.99
C THR A 207 8.54 2.77 -1.86
N THR A 208 8.75 3.35 -0.68
CA THR A 208 9.83 4.32 -0.43
C THR A 208 11.08 3.57 -0.01
N ILE A 209 12.12 3.72 -0.81
CA ILE A 209 13.45 3.14 -0.58
C ILE A 209 14.30 4.24 0.07
N TYR A 210 14.84 3.95 1.26
CA TYR A 210 15.74 4.86 1.98
C TYR A 210 17.20 4.51 1.77
N GLY A 211 17.50 3.26 1.42
CA GLY A 211 18.84 2.77 1.18
C GLY A 211 18.88 1.48 0.37
N TYR A 212 20.10 1.13 -0.06
CA TYR A 212 20.40 -0.06 -0.86
C TYR A 212 21.19 -1.11 -0.05
N SER A 213 21.08 -1.08 1.28
CA SER A 213 21.67 -2.07 2.18
C SER A 213 20.54 -2.88 2.84
N ASP A 214 20.50 -4.18 2.56
CA ASP A 214 19.68 -5.15 3.28
C ASP A 214 20.58 -5.92 4.26
N ARG A 215 20.80 -5.30 5.42
CA ARG A 215 21.66 -5.85 6.48
C ARG A 215 21.14 -7.19 7.01
N LEU A 216 19.81 -7.40 6.98
CA LEU A 216 19.21 -8.66 7.43
C LEU A 216 19.56 -9.83 6.53
N ARG A 217 19.95 -9.57 5.28
CA ARG A 217 20.32 -10.59 4.28
C ARG A 217 21.77 -10.52 3.82
N GLY A 218 22.51 -9.51 4.25
CA GLY A 218 23.91 -9.30 3.84
C GLY A 218 24.04 -8.87 2.38
N LEU A 219 23.05 -8.14 1.85
CA LEU A 219 23.04 -7.67 0.46
C LEU A 219 23.24 -6.16 0.42
N GLU A 220 24.08 -5.68 -0.49
CA GLU A 220 24.43 -4.26 -0.61
C GLU A 220 24.49 -3.81 -2.07
N GLY A 221 24.32 -2.51 -2.28
CA GLY A 221 24.58 -1.82 -3.55
C GLY A 221 23.47 -1.91 -4.60
N SER A 222 22.68 -2.99 -4.61
CA SER A 222 21.58 -3.18 -5.56
C SER A 222 20.36 -3.83 -4.93
N ARG A 223 19.20 -3.61 -5.57
CA ARG A 223 17.94 -4.30 -5.30
C ARG A 223 17.46 -5.14 -6.49
N ASP A 224 18.16 -5.07 -7.62
CA ASP A 224 17.92 -5.90 -8.78
C ASP A 224 18.60 -7.26 -8.56
N ILE A 225 18.04 -8.02 -7.62
CA ILE A 225 18.61 -9.28 -7.12
C ILE A 225 17.52 -10.36 -7.14
N LEU A 226 17.90 -11.56 -7.58
CA LEU A 226 17.09 -12.77 -7.46
C LEU A 226 17.76 -13.76 -6.50
N LEU A 227 17.12 -14.00 -5.36
CA LEU A 227 17.56 -14.99 -4.39
C LEU A 227 17.01 -16.37 -4.78
N MET A 228 17.89 -17.37 -4.86
CA MET A 228 17.55 -18.73 -5.27
C MET A 228 18.41 -19.77 -4.55
N SER A 229 17.85 -20.95 -4.26
CA SER A 229 18.61 -22.05 -3.62
C SER A 229 19.76 -22.53 -4.51
N PRO A 230 20.96 -22.79 -3.97
CA PRO A 230 22.09 -23.31 -4.74
C PRO A 230 21.76 -24.58 -5.53
N GLU A 231 20.93 -25.46 -4.95
CA GLU A 231 20.49 -26.70 -5.58
C GLU A 231 19.60 -26.43 -6.80
N ASP A 232 18.66 -25.50 -6.68
CA ASP A 232 17.80 -25.12 -7.80
C ASP A 232 18.59 -24.39 -8.90
N ILE A 233 19.59 -23.57 -8.52
CA ILE A 233 20.51 -22.91 -9.47
C ILE A 233 21.23 -23.97 -10.30
N ALA A 234 21.82 -24.97 -9.63
CA ALA A 234 22.55 -26.04 -10.30
C ALA A 234 21.64 -26.91 -11.20
N GLU A 235 20.44 -27.27 -10.73
CA GLU A 235 19.48 -28.07 -11.50
C GLU A 235 18.98 -27.34 -12.74
N ALA A 236 18.77 -26.03 -12.64
CA ALA A 236 18.37 -25.19 -13.77
C ALA A 236 19.53 -24.85 -14.74
N GLY A 237 20.76 -25.27 -14.44
CA GLY A 237 21.93 -25.01 -15.28
C GLY A 237 22.44 -23.57 -15.22
N PHE A 238 22.13 -22.87 -14.12
CA PHE A 238 22.49 -21.49 -13.89
C PHE A 238 23.77 -21.35 -13.03
N ILE A 239 24.36 -20.16 -13.03
CA ILE A 239 25.56 -19.82 -12.28
C ILE A 239 25.24 -18.69 -11.30
N ASP A 240 25.71 -18.83 -10.06
CA ASP A 240 25.63 -17.76 -9.07
C ASP A 240 26.34 -16.48 -9.57
N GLY A 241 25.70 -15.32 -9.37
CA GLY A 241 26.17 -14.03 -9.86
C GLY A 241 25.84 -13.72 -11.32
N GLN A 242 25.27 -14.66 -12.09
CA GLN A 242 24.86 -14.38 -13.47
C GLN A 242 23.64 -13.44 -13.50
N THR A 243 23.49 -12.68 -14.59
CA THR A 243 22.29 -11.86 -14.82
C THR A 243 21.18 -12.70 -15.45
N VAL A 244 19.95 -12.55 -14.94
CA VAL A 244 18.78 -13.30 -15.40
C VAL A 244 17.55 -12.40 -15.58
N THR A 245 16.58 -12.93 -16.32
CA THR A 245 15.24 -12.38 -16.45
C THR A 245 14.22 -13.29 -15.77
N LEU A 246 13.32 -12.70 -14.98
CA LEU A 246 12.11 -13.35 -14.52
C LEU A 246 10.97 -13.12 -15.50
N VAL A 247 10.21 -14.19 -15.78
CA VAL A 247 9.02 -14.15 -16.63
C VAL A 247 7.84 -14.74 -15.87
N THR A 248 6.70 -14.05 -15.83
CA THR A 248 5.50 -14.59 -15.18
C THR A 248 4.97 -15.79 -15.96
N ASP A 249 4.68 -16.88 -15.26
CA ASP A 249 4.22 -18.14 -15.83
C ASP A 249 2.70 -18.32 -15.66
N VAL A 250 1.95 -17.41 -16.28
CA VAL A 250 0.49 -17.42 -16.34
C VAL A 250 0.04 -17.23 -17.78
N ASP A 251 -0.87 -18.08 -18.25
CA ASP A 251 -1.47 -17.97 -19.58
C ASP A 251 -2.69 -17.05 -19.55
N ASP A 252 -2.44 -15.73 -19.46
CA ASP A 252 -3.47 -14.68 -19.53
C ASP A 252 -3.26 -13.71 -20.70
N GLY A 253 -2.41 -14.08 -21.65
CA GLY A 253 -2.09 -13.29 -22.83
C GLY A 253 -1.25 -12.03 -22.55
N GLN A 254 -0.64 -11.92 -21.38
CA GLN A 254 0.26 -10.79 -21.04
C GLN A 254 1.70 -11.27 -20.83
N ASP A 255 2.63 -10.69 -21.57
CA ASP A 255 4.06 -10.92 -21.40
C ASP A 255 4.62 -10.00 -20.30
N ARG A 256 4.88 -10.59 -19.13
CA ARG A 256 5.42 -9.89 -17.96
C ARG A 256 6.85 -10.36 -17.71
N ARG A 257 7.79 -9.42 -17.79
CA ARG A 257 9.22 -9.69 -17.69
C ARG A 257 9.91 -8.67 -16.79
N LEU A 258 10.92 -9.12 -16.05
CA LEU A 258 11.83 -8.28 -15.27
C LEU A 258 13.26 -8.81 -15.46
N GLY A 259 14.05 -8.10 -16.26
CA GLY A 259 15.46 -8.40 -16.53
C GLY A 259 16.43 -7.63 -15.64
N GLY A 260 17.74 -7.84 -15.85
CA GLY A 260 18.79 -7.15 -15.10
C GLY A 260 18.97 -7.64 -13.67
N LEU A 261 18.41 -8.80 -13.30
CA LEU A 261 18.48 -9.32 -11.94
C LEU A 261 19.77 -10.14 -11.76
N THR A 262 20.58 -9.78 -10.78
CA THR A 262 21.70 -10.63 -10.37
C THR A 262 21.18 -11.84 -9.61
N LEU A 263 21.38 -13.04 -10.15
CA LEU A 263 21.09 -14.29 -9.45
C LEU A 263 22.06 -14.43 -8.28
N THR A 264 21.54 -14.66 -7.09
CA THR A 264 22.33 -14.76 -5.86
C THR A 264 21.90 -15.99 -5.07
N ALA A 265 22.84 -16.90 -4.86
CA ALA A 265 22.65 -18.09 -4.06
C ALA A 265 22.24 -17.72 -2.63
N TYR A 266 21.10 -18.26 -2.20
CA TYR A 266 20.54 -17.97 -0.88
C TYR A 266 19.81 -19.19 -0.32
N LYS A 267 19.87 -19.36 1.00
CA LYS A 267 19.24 -20.51 1.68
C LYS A 267 17.71 -20.35 1.71
N LEU A 268 17.06 -20.77 0.63
CA LEU A 268 15.59 -20.81 0.48
C LEU A 268 15.10 -22.25 0.33
N PRO A 269 13.84 -22.53 0.68
CA PRO A 269 13.20 -23.78 0.29
C PRO A 269 13.22 -23.95 -1.23
N ARG A 270 13.50 -25.17 -1.71
CA ARG A 270 13.52 -25.47 -3.15
C ARG A 270 12.18 -25.15 -3.82
N GLY A 271 12.24 -24.71 -5.08
CA GLY A 271 11.10 -24.23 -5.86
C GLY A 271 10.58 -22.85 -5.45
N THR A 272 11.26 -22.17 -4.50
CA THR A 272 10.93 -20.82 -4.05
C THR A 272 12.07 -19.87 -4.35
N ILE A 273 11.75 -18.73 -4.93
CA ILE A 273 12.71 -17.66 -5.23
C ILE A 273 12.21 -16.36 -4.62
N ALA A 274 13.12 -15.42 -4.42
CA ALA A 274 12.83 -14.19 -3.70
C ALA A 274 13.43 -12.97 -4.38
N SER A 275 12.68 -11.89 -4.46
CA SER A 275 13.18 -10.61 -4.96
C SER A 275 12.39 -9.45 -4.37
N TYR A 276 12.80 -8.23 -4.67
CA TYR A 276 12.33 -7.05 -3.98
C TYR A 276 11.02 -6.48 -4.55
N TYR A 277 10.16 -6.05 -3.64
CA TYR A 277 9.07 -5.10 -3.88
C TYR A 277 9.63 -3.68 -3.74
N PRO A 278 9.18 -2.69 -4.54
CA PRO A 278 8.16 -2.79 -5.59
C PRO A 278 8.68 -3.20 -6.97
N GLU A 279 9.96 -3.54 -7.11
CA GLU A 279 10.59 -3.90 -8.39
C GLU A 279 9.84 -5.04 -9.09
N CYS A 280 9.48 -6.09 -8.34
CA CYS A 280 8.75 -7.25 -8.84
C CYS A 280 7.26 -7.03 -9.12
N ASN A 281 6.68 -5.84 -8.88
CA ASN A 281 5.26 -5.62 -9.12
C ASN A 281 4.86 -5.80 -10.60
N VAL A 282 5.80 -5.62 -11.52
CA VAL A 282 5.60 -5.90 -12.96
C VAL A 282 5.28 -7.37 -13.23
N LEU A 283 5.77 -8.29 -12.39
CA LEU A 283 5.57 -9.74 -12.53
C LEU A 283 4.25 -10.22 -11.92
N VAL A 284 3.59 -9.42 -11.07
CA VAL A 284 2.36 -9.83 -10.39
C VAL A 284 1.18 -9.64 -11.35
N PRO A 285 0.46 -10.70 -11.75
CA PRO A 285 -0.75 -10.54 -12.55
C PRO A 285 -1.86 -9.92 -11.72
N ILE A 286 -2.60 -8.97 -12.29
CA ILE A 286 -3.74 -8.35 -11.60
C ILE A 286 -4.84 -9.37 -11.28
N GLY A 287 -4.97 -10.43 -12.08
CA GLY A 287 -5.92 -11.53 -11.85
C GLY A 287 -5.48 -12.52 -10.78
N HIS A 288 -4.22 -12.44 -10.32
CA HIS A 288 -3.69 -13.32 -9.29
C HIS A 288 -3.88 -12.70 -7.90
N HIS A 289 -5.04 -12.96 -7.31
CA HIS A 289 -5.46 -12.37 -6.03
C HIS A 289 -6.32 -13.33 -5.21
N ASP A 290 -6.48 -13.02 -3.92
CA ASP A 290 -7.43 -13.70 -3.05
C ASP A 290 -8.86 -13.63 -3.61
N GLN A 291 -9.64 -14.71 -3.47
CA GLN A 291 -10.95 -14.82 -4.12
C GLN A 291 -11.98 -13.86 -3.52
N LEU A 292 -11.91 -13.59 -2.22
CA LEU A 292 -12.88 -12.77 -1.50
C LEU A 292 -12.44 -11.31 -1.42
N SER A 293 -11.28 -11.06 -0.82
CA SER A 293 -10.77 -9.71 -0.55
C SER A 293 -10.17 -9.02 -1.78
N LYS A 294 -9.85 -9.80 -2.84
CA LYS A 294 -9.14 -9.33 -4.04
C LYS A 294 -7.73 -8.78 -3.75
N THR A 295 -7.16 -9.13 -2.60
CA THR A 295 -5.78 -8.79 -2.24
C THR A 295 -4.82 -9.49 -3.20
N PRO A 296 -3.90 -8.77 -3.87
CA PRO A 296 -2.94 -9.38 -4.78
C PRO A 296 -2.05 -10.44 -4.12
N ALA A 297 -1.84 -11.55 -4.79
CA ALA A 297 -1.06 -12.68 -4.29
C ALA A 297 0.45 -12.50 -4.53
N SER A 298 1.04 -11.42 -4.02
CA SER A 298 2.45 -11.06 -4.22
C SER A 298 3.46 -11.92 -3.42
N LYS A 299 2.98 -12.93 -2.69
CA LYS A 299 3.80 -13.86 -1.89
C LYS A 299 3.84 -15.27 -2.48
N SER A 300 3.26 -15.46 -3.65
CA SER A 300 3.46 -16.65 -4.46
C SER A 300 3.07 -16.34 -5.90
N VAL A 301 4.00 -15.77 -6.65
CA VAL A 301 3.80 -15.47 -8.07
C VAL A 301 4.45 -16.60 -8.88
N PRO A 302 3.73 -17.27 -9.79
CA PRO A 302 4.33 -18.29 -10.64
C PRO A 302 5.23 -17.61 -11.67
N VAL A 303 6.50 -17.98 -11.70
CA VAL A 303 7.49 -17.40 -12.63
C VAL A 303 8.42 -18.48 -13.18
N ARG A 304 9.05 -18.18 -14.31
CA ARG A 304 10.21 -18.89 -14.86
C ARG A 304 11.42 -17.97 -14.82
N VAL A 305 12.60 -18.58 -14.75
CA VAL A 305 13.88 -17.89 -14.84
C VAL A 305 14.46 -18.15 -16.23
N GLU A 306 14.88 -17.11 -16.93
CA GLU A 306 15.52 -17.18 -18.24
C GLU A 306 16.89 -16.52 -18.16
N ALA A 307 17.90 -17.10 -18.83
CA ALA A 307 19.19 -16.45 -18.98
C ALA A 307 19.03 -15.15 -19.79
N GLU A 308 19.73 -14.09 -19.39
CA GLU A 308 19.77 -12.88 -20.19
C GLU A 308 20.72 -13.08 -21.38
N ALA A 309 20.32 -12.58 -22.56
CA ALA A 309 21.04 -12.75 -23.82
C ALA A 309 22.22 -11.80 -23.95
#